data_AF-A0A532CFB1-F1
#
_entry.id   AF-A0A532CFB1-F1
#
_cell.length_a   1.000
_cell.length_b   1.000
_cell.length_c   1.000
_cell.angle_alpha   90.00
_cell.angle_beta   90.00
_cell.angle_gamma   90.00
#
_symmetry.space_group_name_H-M   'P 1'
#
loop_
_entity.id
_entity.type
_entity.pdbx_description
1 polymer ?
#
loop_
_entity_poly.entity_id
_entity_poly.type
_entity_poly.pdbx_seq_one_letter_code
_entity_poly.pdbx_strand_id
1 'polypeptide(L)'
;MRAPCSPQISVEHIEAGLPSSSAIGIDVTSVLLETWCAHELQWVVYERNTPLVWMQIIQYLRGYLGTLWVSGALQGEKAQEAFAVACDLSTMTPEDVLHGRVICLVGVALVTPGEFTFYRIHIQQNKS
;
A
#
# COMPACT_ATOMS: atom_id res chain seq x y z
N MET A 1 24.85 2.06 19.36
CA MET A 1 24.29 1.83 18.01
C MET A 1 22.96 1.13 18.19
N ARG A 2 21.83 1.82 17.94
CA ARG A 2 20.49 1.20 18.07
C ARG A 2 20.31 0.21 16.91
N ALA A 3 19.75 -0.95 17.20
CA ALA A 3 19.40 -1.98 16.22
C ALA A 3 18.58 -1.38 15.06
N PRO A 4 18.63 -1.95 13.84
CA PRO A 4 17.68 -1.56 12.79
C PRO A 4 16.28 -1.76 13.35
N CYS A 5 15.55 -0.66 13.56
CA CYS A 5 14.12 -0.71 13.81
C CYS A 5 13.51 -1.62 12.75
N SER A 6 12.67 -2.56 13.17
CA SER A 6 11.78 -3.26 12.24
C SER A 6 11.20 -2.23 11.27
N PRO A 7 11.13 -2.51 9.96
CA PRO A 7 10.56 -1.55 9.03
C PRO A 7 9.15 -1.22 9.53
N GLN A 8 8.96 0.03 9.96
CA GLN A 8 7.66 0.51 10.46
C GLN A 8 6.63 0.52 9.33
N ILE A 9 7.08 0.32 8.09
CA ILE A 9 6.27 0.22 6.89
C ILE A 9 6.51 -1.16 6.30
N SER A 10 5.46 -1.97 6.14
CA SER A 10 5.52 -3.26 5.48
C SER A 10 4.40 -3.41 4.46
N VAL A 11 4.64 -4.23 3.43
CA VAL A 11 3.66 -4.51 2.39
C VAL A 11 3.45 -6.02 2.29
N GLU A 12 2.20 -6.45 2.40
CA GLU A 12 1.83 -7.85 2.22
C GLU A 12 0.89 -8.00 1.02
N HIS A 13 1.11 -9.05 0.23
CA HIS A 13 0.19 -9.46 -0.81
C HIS A 13 -1.01 -10.18 -0.19
N ILE A 14 -2.23 -9.85 -0.63
CA ILE A 14 -3.46 -10.49 -0.16
C ILE A 14 -3.79 -11.66 -1.09
N GLU A 15 -3.53 -12.89 -0.63
CA GLU A 15 -3.90 -14.09 -1.39
C GLU A 15 -5.43 -14.26 -1.43
N ALA A 16 -6.02 -14.05 -2.60
CA ALA A 16 -7.42 -14.40 -2.84
C ALA A 16 -7.54 -15.92 -3.08
N GLY A 17 -7.57 -16.70 -2.00
CA GLY A 17 -8.15 -18.05 -1.92
C GLY A 17 -8.10 -18.98 -3.15
N LEU A 18 -6.90 -19.40 -3.54
CA LEU A 18 -6.45 -20.78 -3.88
C LEU A 18 -5.01 -20.62 -4.39
N PRO A 19 -4.05 -21.49 -4.03
CA PRO A 19 -2.75 -21.45 -4.66
C PRO A 19 -2.91 -21.92 -6.12
N SER A 20 -3.10 -20.97 -7.04
CA SER A 20 -2.87 -21.27 -8.45
C SER A 20 -1.41 -21.67 -8.56
N SER A 21 -1.15 -22.78 -9.24
CA SER A 21 0.12 -23.52 -9.32
C SER A 21 1.27 -22.74 -10.00
N SER A 22 1.29 -21.41 -9.92
CA SER A 22 2.29 -20.51 -10.49
C SER A 22 3.01 -19.68 -9.43
N ALA A 23 2.70 -19.87 -8.14
CA ALA A 23 3.22 -19.04 -7.04
C ALA A 23 4.61 -19.51 -6.54
N ILE A 24 5.63 -19.38 -7.37
CA ILE A 24 7.03 -19.18 -6.90
C ILE A 24 7.68 -18.12 -7.81
N GLY A 25 6.99 -17.01 -8.02
CA GLY A 25 7.57 -15.80 -8.57
C GLY A 25 7.93 -14.86 -7.43
N ILE A 26 9.08 -14.18 -7.53
CA ILE A 26 9.32 -12.98 -6.71
C ILE A 26 8.22 -12.00 -7.09
N ASP A 27 7.35 -11.65 -6.14
CA ASP A 27 6.40 -10.56 -6.33
C ASP A 27 7.16 -9.23 -6.30
N VAL A 28 7.64 -8.83 -7.48
CA VAL A 28 8.41 -7.58 -7.62
C VAL A 28 7.54 -6.36 -7.29
N THR A 29 6.23 -6.46 -7.47
CA THR A 29 5.30 -5.36 -7.18
C THR A 29 5.24 -5.07 -5.68
N SER A 30 5.17 -6.11 -4.83
CA SER A 30 5.22 -5.90 -3.37
C SER A 30 6.54 -5.24 -2.95
N VAL A 31 7.67 -5.68 -3.51
CA VAL A 31 9.00 -5.09 -3.23
C VAL A 31 9.08 -3.63 -3.68
N LEU A 32 8.55 -3.31 -4.87
CA LEU A 32 8.51 -1.93 -5.39
C LEU A 32 7.66 -1.03 -4.49
N LEU A 33 6.47 -1.49 -4.10
CA LEU A 33 5.58 -0.77 -3.21
C LEU A 33 6.21 -0.55 -1.83
N GLU A 34 6.80 -1.59 -1.24
CA GLU A 34 7.45 -1.50 0.07
C GLU A 34 8.62 -0.52 0.02
N THR A 35 9.49 -0.63 -0.98
CA THR A 35 10.66 0.25 -1.14
C THR A 35 10.23 1.70 -1.30
N TRP A 36 9.22 1.95 -2.14
CA TRP A 36 8.71 3.30 -2.36
C TRP A 36 8.04 3.88 -1.11
N CYS A 37 7.21 3.10 -0.41
CA CYS A 37 6.54 3.55 0.81
C CYS A 37 7.54 3.81 1.94
N ALA A 38 8.54 2.94 2.11
CA ALA A 38 9.60 3.13 3.08
C ALA A 38 10.41 4.42 2.85
N HIS A 39 10.53 4.86 1.59
CA HIS A 39 11.21 6.11 1.24
C HIS A 39 10.30 7.34 1.40
N GLU A 40 9.12 7.33 0.77
CA GLU A 40 8.26 8.51 0.63
C GLU A 40 7.27 8.71 1.78
N LEU A 41 6.86 7.64 2.46
CA LEU A 41 5.87 7.70 3.54
C LEU A 41 6.50 7.62 4.94
N GLN A 42 7.82 7.72 5.05
CA GLN A 42 8.53 7.65 6.33
C GLN A 42 8.08 8.73 7.33
N TRP A 43 7.66 9.89 6.84
CA TRP A 43 7.13 10.97 7.69
C TRP A 43 5.86 10.55 8.46
N VAL A 44 5.04 9.67 7.88
CA VAL A 44 3.78 9.19 8.47
C VAL A 44 4.01 8.51 9.82
N VAL A 45 5.16 7.86 10.00
CA VAL A 45 5.53 7.17 11.24
C VAL A 45 5.48 8.09 12.46
N TYR A 46 5.80 9.37 12.28
CA TYR A 46 5.89 10.35 13.37
C TYR A 46 4.63 11.23 13.49
N GLU A 47 3.63 10.97 12.65
CA GLU A 47 2.39 11.74 12.63
C GLU A 47 1.29 11.12 13.49
N ARG A 48 0.25 11.92 13.75
CA ARG A 48 -0.95 11.43 14.43
C ARG A 48 -1.86 10.69 13.44
N ASN A 49 -2.38 9.53 13.85
CA ASN A 49 -3.37 8.77 13.08
C ASN A 49 -4.67 9.58 12.92
N THR A 50 -4.82 10.29 11.79
CA THR A 50 -5.94 11.20 11.53
C THR A 50 -6.42 11.09 10.08
N PRO A 51 -7.69 11.44 9.79
CA PRO A 51 -8.21 11.45 8.43
C PRO A 51 -7.38 12.31 7.46
N LEU A 52 -6.73 13.38 7.94
CA LEU A 52 -5.87 14.22 7.12
C LEU A 52 -4.65 13.44 6.61
N VAL A 53 -3.98 12.69 7.50
CA VAL A 53 -2.84 11.84 7.15
C VAL A 53 -3.26 10.75 6.16
N TRP A 54 -4.44 10.15 6.34
CA TRP A 54 -4.95 9.14 5.40
C TRP A 54 -5.16 9.69 4.00
N MET A 55 -5.78 10.88 3.89
CA MET A 55 -5.96 11.55 2.60
C MET A 55 -4.63 11.90 1.93
N GLN A 56 -3.61 12.28 2.71
CA GLN A 56 -2.27 12.50 2.18
C GLN A 56 -1.67 11.21 1.65
N ILE A 57 -1.70 10.12 2.42
CA ILE A 57 -1.19 8.81 1.98
C ILE A 57 -1.87 8.36 0.67
N ILE A 58 -3.19 8.51 0.57
CA ILE A 58 -3.93 8.19 -0.65
C ILE A 58 -3.43 9.04 -1.83
N GLN A 59 -3.23 10.35 -1.65
CA GLN A 59 -2.72 11.22 -2.71
C GLN A 59 -1.31 10.82 -3.17
N TYR A 60 -0.42 10.54 -2.22
CA TYR A 60 0.95 10.08 -2.49
C TYR A 60 0.95 8.77 -3.29
N LEU A 61 0.21 7.75 -2.83
CA LEU A 61 0.09 6.47 -3.52
C LEU A 61 -0.53 6.61 -4.90
N ARG A 62 -1.60 7.40 -5.06
CA ARG A 62 -2.23 7.64 -6.37
C ARG A 62 -1.29 8.33 -7.35
N GLY A 63 -0.43 9.25 -6.88
CA GLY A 63 0.59 9.89 -7.71
C GLY A 63 1.64 8.88 -8.22
N TYR A 64 2.13 8.01 -7.33
CA TYR A 64 3.07 6.96 -7.69
C TYR A 64 2.47 5.94 -8.67
N LEU A 65 1.30 5.39 -8.34
CA LEU A 65 0.61 4.42 -9.19
C LEU A 65 0.18 5.04 -10.52
N GLY A 66 -0.18 6.32 -10.53
CA GLY A 66 -0.42 7.07 -11.77
C GLY A 66 0.82 7.14 -12.66
N THR A 67 2.01 7.30 -12.07
CA THR A 67 3.28 7.27 -12.81
C THR A 67 3.53 5.88 -13.41
N LEU A 68 3.30 4.81 -12.64
CA LEU A 68 3.41 3.43 -13.13
C LEU A 68 2.41 3.11 -14.24
N TRP A 69 1.18 3.64 -14.14
CA TRP A 69 0.16 3.48 -15.17
C TRP A 69 0.55 4.20 -16.47
N VAL A 70 0.97 5.46 -16.40
CA VAL A 70 1.42 6.22 -17.57
C VAL A 70 2.65 5.59 -18.23
N SER A 71 3.53 4.95 -17.45
CA SER A 71 4.67 4.20 -18.00
C SER A 71 4.30 2.83 -18.59
N GLY A 72 3.02 2.43 -18.55
CA GLY A 72 2.53 1.17 -19.09
C GLY A 72 2.79 -0.05 -18.19
N ALA A 73 3.17 0.16 -16.92
CA ALA A 73 3.38 -0.93 -15.97
C ALA A 73 2.07 -1.49 -15.39
N LEU A 74 0.98 -0.71 -15.44
CA LEU A 74 -0.36 -1.09 -15.02
C LEU A 74 -1.32 -1.06 -16.22
N GLN A 75 -2.29 -1.99 -16.26
CA GLN A 75 -3.21 -2.17 -17.37
C GLN A 75 -4.53 -1.43 -17.16
N GLY A 76 -5.00 -0.70 -18.16
CA GLY A 76 -6.30 -0.03 -18.15
C GLY A 76 -6.32 1.25 -18.99
N GLU A 77 -7.47 1.56 -19.59
CA GLU A 77 -7.64 2.80 -20.37
C GLU A 77 -7.81 4.01 -19.45
N LYS A 78 -8.32 3.77 -18.24
CA LYS A 78 -8.53 4.78 -17.20
C LYS A 78 -7.77 4.40 -15.94
N ALA A 79 -7.32 5.40 -15.18
CA ALA A 79 -6.64 5.19 -13.91
C ALA A 79 -7.44 4.29 -12.94
N GLN A 80 -8.78 4.40 -12.94
CA GLN A 80 -9.66 3.58 -12.10
C GLN A 80 -9.70 2.10 -12.47
N GLU A 81 -9.32 1.75 -13.71
CA GLU A 81 -9.18 0.36 -14.16
C GLU A 81 -7.77 -0.18 -13.86
N ALA A 82 -6.79 0.71 -13.74
CA ALA A 82 -5.39 0.38 -13.51
C ALA A 82 -5.03 0.20 -12.03
N PHE A 83 -5.61 1.03 -11.15
CA PHE A 83 -5.34 0.92 -9.72
C PHE A 83 -6.47 1.46 -8.84
N ALA A 84 -6.50 0.97 -7.61
CA ALA A 84 -7.37 1.44 -6.54
C ALA A 84 -6.55 1.66 -5.27
N VAL A 85 -6.90 2.69 -4.49
CA VAL A 85 -6.28 2.96 -3.19
C VAL A 85 -7.39 3.32 -2.20
N ALA A 86 -7.40 2.64 -1.07
CA ALA A 86 -8.28 2.92 0.06
C ALA A 86 -7.46 3.03 1.35
N CYS A 87 -7.74 4.04 2.14
CA CYS A 87 -7.14 4.20 3.46
C CYS A 87 -8.10 5.02 4.32
N ASP A 88 -8.97 4.32 5.04
CA ASP A 88 -10.03 4.92 5.85
C ASP A 88 -10.55 3.88 6.86
N LEU A 89 -11.69 4.16 7.51
CA LEU A 89 -12.28 3.26 8.50
C LEU A 89 -12.84 1.95 7.91
N SER A 90 -12.83 1.77 6.59
CA SER A 90 -13.09 0.48 5.95
C SER A 90 -11.86 -0.43 5.92
N THR A 91 -10.65 0.14 6.00
CA THR A 91 -9.38 -0.61 6.02
C THR A 91 -8.81 -0.77 7.42
N MET A 92 -9.28 0.02 8.39
CA MET A 92 -8.79 0.07 9.77
C MET A 92 -9.94 -0.05 10.77
N THR A 93 -9.71 -0.74 11.88
CA THR A 93 -10.62 -0.72 13.03
C THR A 93 -10.35 0.48 13.94
N PRO A 94 -11.30 0.89 14.81
CA PRO A 94 -11.02 1.89 15.85
C PRO A 94 -9.85 1.52 16.76
N GLU A 95 -9.64 0.23 16.98
CA GLU A 95 -8.50 -0.29 17.75
C GLU A 95 -7.18 -0.06 17.01
N ASP A 96 -7.12 -0.28 15.69
CA ASP A 96 -5.94 0.03 14.89
C ASP A 96 -5.58 1.50 14.98
N VAL A 97 -6.58 2.37 14.86
CA VAL A 97 -6.39 3.82 14.97
C VAL A 97 -5.84 4.20 16.34
N LEU A 98 -6.42 3.66 17.41
CA LEU A 98 -5.97 3.90 18.78
C LEU A 98 -4.54 3.40 19.02
N HIS A 99 -4.13 2.30 18.38
CA HIS A 99 -2.79 1.74 18.49
C HIS A 99 -1.77 2.37 17.52
N GLY A 100 -2.17 3.35 16.71
CA GLY A 100 -1.27 3.99 15.75
C GLY A 100 -0.92 3.09 14.57
N ARG A 101 -1.79 2.13 14.22
CA ARG A 101 -1.68 1.33 13.01
C ARG A 101 -2.46 2.01 11.90
N VAL A 102 -1.78 2.38 10.83
CA VAL A 102 -2.41 2.83 9.59
C VAL A 102 -2.35 1.68 8.60
N ILE A 103 -3.52 1.31 8.07
CA ILE A 103 -3.65 0.20 7.11
C ILE A 103 -4.24 0.78 5.84
N CYS A 104 -3.48 0.74 4.76
CA CYS A 104 -3.95 1.13 3.44
C CYS A 104 -4.01 -0.07 2.50
N LEU A 105 -5.06 -0.14 1.70
CA LEU A 105 -5.28 -1.17 0.69
C LEU A 105 -4.99 -0.59 -0.69
N VAL A 106 -4.12 -1.27 -1.44
CA VAL A 106 -3.75 -0.90 -2.81
C VAL A 106 -4.09 -2.06 -3.74
N GLY A 107 -4.92 -1.81 -4.75
CA GLY A 107 -5.18 -2.74 -5.84
C GLY A 107 -4.46 -2.27 -7.09
N VAL A 108 -3.81 -3.19 -7.82
CA VAL A 108 -3.14 -2.91 -9.08
C VAL A 108 -3.50 -3.94 -10.14
N ALA A 109 -3.80 -3.48 -11.34
CA ALA A 109 -4.12 -4.33 -12.49
C ALA A 109 -2.84 -4.59 -13.30
N LEU A 110 -2.22 -5.76 -13.09
CA LEU A 110 -0.95 -6.12 -13.74
C LEU A 110 -1.16 -6.79 -15.11
N VAL A 111 -2.22 -7.57 -15.25
CA VAL A 111 -2.47 -8.43 -16.43
C VAL A 111 -3.73 -8.01 -17.17
N THR A 112 -4.85 -7.88 -16.45
CA THR A 112 -6.16 -7.55 -17.03
C THR A 112 -6.69 -6.24 -16.41
N PRO A 113 -7.12 -5.25 -17.21
CA PRO A 113 -7.78 -4.04 -16.70
C PRO A 113 -8.95 -4.38 -15.76
N GLY A 114 -8.99 -3.75 -14.59
CA GLY A 114 -10.03 -3.97 -13.57
C GLY A 114 -9.88 -5.26 -12.74
N GLU A 115 -8.90 -6.11 -13.04
CA GLU A 115 -8.57 -7.28 -12.22
C GLU A 115 -7.40 -6.94 -11.29
N PHE A 116 -7.73 -6.63 -10.03
CA PHE A 116 -6.74 -6.13 -9.07
C PHE A 116 -6.05 -7.25 -8.30
N THR A 117 -4.72 -7.22 -8.32
CA THR A 117 -3.88 -7.81 -7.29
C THR A 117 -3.83 -6.85 -6.11
N PHE A 118 -4.23 -7.31 -4.92
CA PHE A 118 -4.33 -6.45 -3.75
C PHE A 118 -3.14 -6.60 -2.81
N TYR A 119 -2.70 -5.46 -2.29
CA TYR A 119 -1.62 -5.30 -1.34
C TYR A 119 -2.12 -4.53 -0.12
N ARG A 120 -1.76 -5.00 1.06
CA ARG A 120 -1.99 -4.27 2.31
C ARG A 120 -0.68 -3.64 2.75
N ILE A 121 -0.70 -2.32 2.86
CA ILE A 121 0.40 -1.51 3.37
C ILE A 121 0.11 -1.24 4.84
N HIS A 122 0.99 -1.69 5.71
CA HIS A 122 0.93 -1.45 7.14
C HIS A 122 1.96 -0.38 7.51
N ILE A 123 1.52 0.67 8.20
CA ILE A 123 2.40 1.69 8.77
C ILE A 123 2.16 1.74 10.28
N GLN A 124 3.21 1.42 11.03
CA GLN A 124 3.24 1.51 12.49
C GLN A 124 3.76 2.89 12.89
N GLN A 125 2.86 3.72 13.42
CA GLN A 125 3.22 5.04 13.94
C GLN A 125 3.80 4.90 15.36
N ASN A 126 4.82 5.72 15.63
CA ASN A 126 5.37 5.86 16.97
C ASN A 126 4.47 6.80 17.76
N LYS A 127 3.88 6.29 18.84
CA LYS A 127 3.23 7.15 19.83
C LYS A 127 4.33 8.00 20.47
N SER A 128 4.21 9.33 20.30
CA SER A 128 5.02 10.31 21.04
C SER A 128 4.60 10.36 22.50
#